data_AF-A0A1E1MLN2-F1
#
_entry.id   AF-A0A1E1MLN2-F1
#
_cell.length_a   1.000
_cell.length_b   1.000
_cell.length_c   1.000
_cell.angle_alpha   90.00
_cell.angle_beta   90.00
_cell.angle_gamma   90.00
#
_symmetry.space_group_name_H-M   'P 1'
#
loop_
_entity.id
_entity.type
_entity.pdbx_description
1 polymer ?
#
loop_
_entity_poly.entity_id
_entity_poly.type
_entity_poly.pdbx_seq_one_letter_code
_entity_poly.pdbx_strand_id
1 'polypeptide(L)'
;METLKTAAHKHMPPISPPPSPRRLLTLYSTFILKNQSSVTQIESALRSLTYIIPGRFRDAELASESLHSSIQLLSLYHDTLLTRAVAKLPGMSQVRQKEQSSHNRYTKFWIGHSRFYRRVATALAVVQYTQLLWEMMAKRKGERVRWRVVVLLEVLKAVCRLRLLRITNSRPLVTPPLPEREVIPEVEAEEEETEAGEFEDEGFSEIKERPRVISHGRGEKEYKMKRTGLSLPSLPKPGDISSYLLSKVLTADDIKEPNALLNKTVGSAQLAELLHILQPVVYAVAMSRTKDKKNWQPWLLGLSLEYAARQLRKDGLRTTPLEREQWGKRGWAMGWWAMRGAFYENVTKGFLHGASAKLPSLVSGVLDDYLYLWDGYYFSTSAE
;
A
#
# COMPACT_ATOMS: atom_id res chain seq x y z
N MET A 1 35.64 55.85 5.29
CA MET A 1 35.17 54.47 5.02
C MET A 1 34.64 53.74 6.26
N GLU A 2 34.95 54.19 7.49
CA GLU A 2 34.46 53.53 8.72
C GLU A 2 32.99 53.85 9.04
N THR A 3 32.50 55.03 8.64
CA THR A 3 31.12 55.47 8.87
C THR A 3 30.07 54.72 8.04
N LEU A 4 30.46 54.15 6.89
CA LEU A 4 29.59 53.32 6.04
C LEU A 4 29.48 51.87 6.56
N LYS A 5 30.51 51.35 7.25
CA LYS A 5 30.44 50.02 7.91
C LYS A 5 29.49 50.02 9.11
N THR A 6 29.44 51.12 9.86
CA THR A 6 28.53 51.27 11.02
C THR A 6 27.06 51.43 10.63
N ALA A 7 26.77 52.00 9.45
CA ALA A 7 25.39 52.10 8.94
C ALA A 7 24.85 50.77 8.41
N ALA A 8 25.72 49.92 7.82
CA ALA A 8 25.34 48.61 7.30
C ALA A 8 24.98 47.58 8.39
N HIS A 9 25.50 47.74 9.62
CA HIS A 9 25.17 46.85 10.75
C HIS A 9 23.85 47.19 11.46
N LYS A 10 23.27 48.37 11.22
CA LYS A 10 22.00 48.79 11.86
C LYS A 10 20.74 48.34 11.12
N HIS A 11 20.86 47.82 9.90
CA HIS A 11 19.71 47.46 9.05
C HIS A 11 19.64 45.98 8.66
N MET A 12 20.50 45.11 9.19
CA MET A 12 20.26 43.67 9.05
C MET A 12 19.17 43.24 10.05
N PRO A 13 18.02 42.71 9.60
CA PRO A 13 17.07 42.10 10.52
C PRO A 13 17.81 41.01 11.31
N PRO A 14 17.52 40.83 12.62
CA PRO A 14 18.17 39.79 13.39
C PRO A 14 17.93 38.47 12.67
N ILE A 15 19.01 37.79 12.29
CA ILE A 15 18.95 36.46 11.70
C ILE A 15 18.26 35.60 12.76
N SER A 16 16.98 35.31 12.56
CA SER A 16 16.21 34.47 13.47
C SER A 16 16.98 33.16 13.61
N PRO A 17 17.24 32.67 14.83
CA PRO A 17 17.94 31.42 15.01
C PRO A 17 17.20 30.34 14.21
N PRO A 18 17.94 29.41 13.56
CA PRO A 18 17.30 28.36 12.80
C PRO A 18 16.25 27.67 13.69
N PRO A 19 15.03 27.46 13.19
CA PRO A 19 13.96 26.88 13.98
C PRO A 19 14.44 25.55 14.57
N SER A 20 14.11 25.30 15.84
CA SER A 20 14.48 24.06 16.50
C SER A 20 13.95 22.85 15.72
N PRO A 21 14.66 21.70 15.72
CA PRO A 21 14.26 20.53 14.92
C PRO A 21 12.85 20.04 15.28
N ARG A 22 12.44 20.21 16.53
CA ARG A 22 11.07 19.91 16.98
C ARG A 22 10.04 20.83 16.33
N ARG A 23 10.34 22.13 16.21
CA ARG A 23 9.45 23.11 15.57
C ARG A 23 9.30 22.82 14.08
N LEU A 24 10.38 22.42 13.40
CA LEU A 24 10.34 22.00 12.00
C LEU A 24 9.43 20.78 11.80
N LEU A 25 9.54 19.78 12.67
CA LEU A 25 8.67 18.60 12.62
C LEU A 25 7.19 18.94 12.86
N THR A 26 6.89 19.87 13.77
CA THR A 26 5.51 20.31 13.98
C THR A 26 4.96 21.11 12.79
N LEU A 27 5.76 21.99 12.18
CA LEU A 27 5.36 22.74 10.99
C LEU A 27 5.12 21.82 9.79
N TYR A 28 6.00 20.83 9.61
CA TYR A 28 5.81 19.78 8.61
C TYR A 28 4.55 18.96 8.87
N SER A 29 4.30 18.62 10.13
CA SER A 29 3.08 17.92 10.53
C SER A 29 1.83 18.70 10.15
N THR A 30 1.77 19.99 10.47
CA THR A 30 0.61 20.84 10.14
C THR A 30 0.46 21.02 8.64
N PHE A 31 1.56 21.11 7.90
CA PHE A 31 1.56 21.24 6.44
C PHE A 31 0.97 19.99 5.76
N ILE A 32 1.39 18.79 6.16
CA ILE A 32 0.87 17.54 5.59
C ILE A 32 -0.62 17.37 5.90
N LEU A 33 -1.04 17.71 7.12
CA LEU A 33 -2.44 17.57 7.53
C LEU A 33 -3.35 18.49 6.73
N LYS A 34 -2.91 19.73 6.46
CA LYS A 34 -3.67 20.69 5.65
C LYS A 34 -3.75 20.28 4.18
N ASN A 35 -2.70 19.66 3.64
CA ASN A 35 -2.59 19.34 2.20
C ASN A 35 -2.61 17.83 1.93
N GLN A 36 -3.40 17.06 2.70
CA GLN A 36 -3.37 15.60 2.63
C GLN A 36 -3.65 15.06 1.22
N SER A 37 -4.64 15.60 0.52
CA SER A 37 -5.02 15.18 -0.84
C SER A 37 -3.87 15.41 -1.83
N SER A 38 -3.30 16.61 -1.86
CA SER A 38 -2.17 16.96 -2.73
C SER A 38 -0.94 16.10 -2.47
N VAL A 39 -0.60 15.84 -1.20
CA VAL A 39 0.54 14.95 -0.85
C VAL A 39 0.30 13.54 -1.38
N THR A 40 -0.91 13.00 -1.27
CA THR A 40 -1.27 11.67 -1.79
C THR A 40 -1.16 11.60 -3.31
N GLN A 41 -1.58 12.65 -4.01
CA GLN A 41 -1.49 12.74 -5.46
C GLN A 41 -0.03 12.80 -5.92
N ILE A 42 0.79 13.63 -5.27
CA ILE A 42 2.23 13.73 -5.57
C ILE A 42 2.92 12.40 -5.30
N GLU A 43 2.64 11.74 -4.17
CA GLU A 43 3.17 10.42 -3.83
C GLU A 43 2.81 9.38 -4.89
N SER A 44 1.55 9.38 -5.33
CA SER A 44 1.05 8.46 -6.36
C SER A 44 1.69 8.74 -7.73
N ALA A 45 1.83 10.01 -8.11
CA ALA A 45 2.49 10.43 -9.34
C ALA A 45 3.97 10.02 -9.34
N LEU A 46 4.69 10.29 -8.24
CA LEU A 46 6.08 9.87 -8.09
C LEU A 46 6.23 8.35 -8.13
N ARG A 47 5.31 7.60 -7.51
CA ARG A 47 5.28 6.13 -7.59
C ARG A 47 5.06 5.66 -9.03
N SER A 48 4.11 6.23 -9.76
CA SER A 48 3.92 5.89 -11.18
C SER A 48 5.14 6.23 -12.03
N LEU A 49 5.80 7.34 -11.75
CA LEU A 49 7.02 7.75 -12.45
C LEU A 49 8.16 6.77 -12.21
N THR A 50 8.31 6.26 -10.98
CA THR A 50 9.33 5.24 -10.67
C THR A 50 9.16 3.94 -11.42
N TYR A 51 7.94 3.59 -11.87
CA TYR A 51 7.68 2.37 -12.65
C TYR A 51 7.97 2.54 -14.15
N ILE A 52 8.08 3.77 -14.65
CA ILE A 52 8.31 4.03 -16.08
C ILE A 52 9.81 4.14 -16.38
N ILE A 53 10.63 4.44 -15.37
CA ILE A 53 12.07 4.71 -15.50
C ILE A 53 12.98 3.45 -15.56
N PRO A 54 12.67 2.27 -14.98
CA PRO A 54 13.60 1.15 -15.01
C PRO A 54 13.73 0.65 -16.45
N GLY A 55 14.91 0.80 -17.07
CA GLY A 55 15.14 0.29 -18.42
C GLY A 55 16.16 1.06 -19.25
N ARG A 56 16.12 2.40 -19.25
CA ARG A 56 16.97 3.18 -20.15
C ARG A 56 18.46 3.18 -19.80
N PHE A 57 18.84 2.96 -18.54
CA PHE A 57 20.23 2.91 -18.11
C PHE A 57 20.44 1.93 -16.95
N ARG A 58 21.39 1.00 -17.07
CA ARG A 58 21.70 -0.02 -16.04
C ARG A 58 22.15 0.58 -14.71
N ASP A 59 22.80 1.74 -14.74
CA ASP A 59 23.19 2.48 -13.53
C ASP A 59 22.02 3.27 -12.93
N ALA A 60 21.02 3.61 -13.73
CA ALA A 60 19.81 4.28 -13.26
C ALA A 60 18.85 3.31 -12.55
N GLU A 61 18.95 1.99 -12.76
CA GLU A 61 18.12 0.99 -12.05
C GLU A 61 18.24 1.13 -10.53
N LEU A 62 19.46 1.25 -10.01
CA LEU A 62 19.68 1.41 -8.58
C LEU A 62 19.16 2.76 -8.08
N ALA A 63 19.32 3.82 -8.89
CA ALA A 63 18.85 5.15 -8.54
C ALA A 63 17.31 5.20 -8.51
N SER A 64 16.63 4.63 -9.51
CA SER A 64 15.17 4.56 -9.57
C SER A 64 14.62 3.69 -8.45
N GLU A 65 15.26 2.57 -8.13
CA GLU A 65 14.86 1.72 -7.01
C GLU A 65 15.08 2.41 -5.66
N SER A 66 16.15 3.18 -5.51
CA SER A 66 16.38 3.99 -4.31
C SER A 66 15.34 5.08 -4.12
N LEU A 67 14.93 5.72 -5.21
CA LEU A 67 13.88 6.73 -5.20
C LEU A 67 12.53 6.09 -4.87
N HIS A 68 12.24 4.93 -5.46
CA HIS A 68 11.05 4.13 -5.17
C HIS A 68 10.98 3.70 -3.70
N SER A 69 12.06 3.12 -3.16
CA SER A 69 12.19 2.74 -1.74
C SER A 69 12.01 3.97 -0.83
N SER A 70 12.60 5.11 -1.18
CA SER A 70 12.52 6.35 -0.40
C SER A 70 11.11 6.91 -0.35
N ILE A 71 10.38 6.91 -1.48
CA ILE A 71 8.97 7.34 -1.52
C ILE A 71 8.12 6.41 -0.65
N GLN A 72 8.30 5.10 -0.73
CA GLN A 72 7.52 4.16 0.09
C GLN A 72 7.76 4.33 1.59
N LEU A 73 9.02 4.56 1.99
CA LEU A 73 9.36 4.86 3.38
C LEU A 73 8.78 6.20 3.85
N LEU A 74 8.78 7.21 2.97
CA LEU A 74 8.16 8.51 3.24
C LEU A 74 6.63 8.38 3.39
N SER A 75 6.01 7.58 2.54
CA SER A 75 4.57 7.27 2.59
C SER A 75 4.22 6.61 3.93
N LEU A 76 5.01 5.61 4.34
CA LEU A 76 4.87 4.95 5.64
C LEU A 76 5.03 5.93 6.80
N TYR A 77 5.95 6.90 6.70
CA TYR A 77 6.08 7.96 7.69
C TYR A 77 4.84 8.87 7.73
N HIS A 78 4.32 9.30 6.57
CA HIS A 78 3.09 10.10 6.48
C HIS A 78 1.90 9.37 7.09
N ASP A 79 1.75 8.07 6.87
CA ASP A 79 0.69 7.27 7.49
C ASP A 79 0.80 7.26 9.02
N THR A 80 2.02 7.18 9.57
CA THR A 80 2.20 7.26 11.03
C THR A 80 1.85 8.64 11.58
N LEU A 81 2.10 9.70 10.81
CA LEU A 81 1.78 11.08 11.17
C LEU A 81 0.27 11.32 11.16
N LEU A 82 -0.39 10.90 10.07
CA LEU A 82 -1.84 10.99 9.89
C LEU A 82 -2.57 10.23 11.00
N THR A 83 -2.13 9.00 11.29
CA THR A 83 -2.71 8.18 12.36
C THR A 83 -2.63 8.88 13.73
N ARG A 84 -1.51 9.58 14.02
CA ARG A 84 -1.33 10.32 15.28
C ARG A 84 -2.15 11.59 15.34
N ALA A 85 -2.30 12.28 14.21
CA ALA A 85 -3.07 13.51 14.13
C ALA A 85 -4.57 13.26 14.26
N VAL A 86 -5.09 12.25 13.56
CA VAL A 86 -6.49 11.83 13.65
C VAL A 86 -6.84 11.40 15.07
N ALA A 87 -5.93 10.75 15.79
CA ALA A 87 -6.14 10.38 17.20
C ALA A 87 -6.27 11.58 18.16
N LYS A 88 -5.87 12.80 17.74
CA LYS A 88 -5.95 14.02 18.56
C LYS A 88 -7.20 14.85 18.29
N LEU A 89 -7.93 14.60 17.20
CA LEU A 89 -9.12 15.36 16.83
C LEU A 89 -10.35 14.78 17.55
N PRO A 90 -10.96 15.50 18.52
CA PRO A 90 -12.20 15.05 19.15
C PRO A 90 -13.35 15.04 18.13
N GLY A 91 -14.13 13.96 18.07
CA GLY A 91 -15.31 13.82 17.20
C GLY A 91 -15.09 13.04 15.89
N MET A 92 -13.88 13.09 15.30
CA MET A 92 -13.60 12.39 14.02
C MET A 92 -13.47 10.86 14.15
N SER A 93 -13.30 10.37 15.38
CA SER A 93 -13.25 8.95 15.68
C SER A 93 -14.58 8.22 15.47
N GLN A 94 -15.72 8.89 15.61
CA GLN A 94 -17.04 8.25 15.48
C GLN A 94 -17.52 8.17 14.02
N VAL A 95 -17.39 9.25 13.24
CA VAL A 95 -17.76 9.24 11.81
C VAL A 95 -16.91 8.22 11.05
N ARG A 96 -15.61 8.15 11.35
CA ARG A 96 -14.69 7.24 10.66
C ARG A 96 -14.81 5.77 11.11
N GLN A 97 -15.43 5.47 12.24
CA GLN A 97 -15.67 4.08 12.65
C GLN A 97 -16.69 3.38 11.74
N LYS A 98 -17.61 4.14 11.14
CA LYS A 98 -18.70 3.62 10.31
C LYS A 98 -18.25 3.16 8.92
N GLU A 99 -17.11 3.64 8.43
CA GLU A 99 -16.61 3.36 7.07
C GLU A 99 -15.26 2.62 7.05
N GLN A 100 -14.79 2.14 8.20
CA GLN A 100 -13.51 1.44 8.30
C GLN A 100 -13.60 0.03 7.75
N SER A 101 -12.72 -0.31 6.81
CA SER A 101 -12.50 -1.70 6.38
C SER A 101 -12.20 -2.59 7.59
N SER A 102 -12.74 -3.81 7.60
CA SER A 102 -12.51 -4.81 8.65
C SER A 102 -11.02 -5.08 8.91
N HIS A 103 -10.20 -5.01 7.85
CA HIS A 103 -8.75 -5.05 7.89
C HIS A 103 -8.15 -3.93 8.78
N ASN A 104 -8.59 -2.69 8.56
CA ASN A 104 -8.07 -1.53 9.27
C ASN A 104 -8.51 -1.52 10.73
N ARG A 105 -9.73 -1.98 11.02
CA ARG A 105 -10.19 -2.15 12.40
C ARG A 105 -9.33 -3.16 13.16
N TYR A 106 -9.02 -4.30 12.54
CA TYR A 106 -8.15 -5.33 13.12
C TYR A 106 -6.72 -4.82 13.38
N THR A 107 -6.09 -4.20 12.36
CA THR A 107 -4.70 -3.75 12.46
C THR A 107 -4.54 -2.56 13.43
N LYS A 108 -5.48 -1.59 13.43
CA LYS A 108 -5.48 -0.47 14.39
C LYS A 108 -5.58 -0.98 15.83
N PHE A 109 -6.40 -2.00 16.08
CA PHE A 109 -6.52 -2.62 17.41
C PHE A 109 -5.17 -3.15 17.92
N TRP A 110 -4.47 -3.96 17.11
CA TRP A 110 -3.18 -4.55 17.53
C TRP A 110 -2.06 -3.53 17.66
N ILE A 111 -2.04 -2.50 16.80
CA ILE A 111 -1.10 -1.38 16.90
C ILE A 111 -1.32 -0.59 18.18
N GLY A 112 -2.58 -0.37 18.57
CA GLY A 112 -2.95 0.29 19.83
C GLY A 112 -2.60 -0.55 21.06
N HIS A 113 -2.87 -1.86 20.99
CA HIS A 113 -2.69 -2.79 22.11
C HIS A 113 -1.22 -3.04 22.46
N SER A 114 -0.34 -3.18 21.47
CA SER A 114 1.07 -3.52 21.71
C SER A 114 2.06 -2.64 20.96
N ARG A 115 2.96 -1.99 21.72
CA ARG A 115 4.11 -1.27 21.17
C ARG A 115 5.08 -2.21 20.44
N PHE A 116 5.15 -3.48 20.89
CA PHE A 116 6.02 -4.48 20.26
C PHE A 116 5.45 -4.91 18.91
N TYR A 117 4.14 -5.18 18.81
CA TYR A 117 3.48 -5.44 17.51
C TYR A 117 3.77 -4.32 16.51
N ARG A 118 3.58 -3.06 16.94
CA ARG A 118 3.85 -1.89 16.10
C ARG A 118 5.27 -1.86 15.56
N ARG A 119 6.28 -2.07 16.42
CA ARG A 119 7.69 -2.07 16.00
C ARG A 119 8.00 -3.19 15.01
N VAL A 120 7.50 -4.40 15.26
CA VAL A 120 7.72 -5.55 14.38
C VAL A 120 7.02 -5.36 13.03
N ALA A 121 5.76 -4.89 13.02
CA ALA A 121 5.02 -4.61 11.80
C ALA A 121 5.69 -3.50 10.96
N THR A 122 6.16 -2.43 11.60
CA THR A 122 6.93 -1.38 10.89
C THR A 122 8.25 -1.90 10.35
N ALA A 123 8.97 -2.75 11.11
CA ALA A 123 10.22 -3.34 10.64
C ALA A 123 9.98 -4.27 9.43
N LEU A 124 8.91 -5.07 9.46
CA LEU A 124 8.52 -5.91 8.34
C LEU A 124 8.23 -5.09 7.07
N ALA A 125 7.48 -4.00 7.20
CA ALA A 125 7.18 -3.11 6.08
C ALA A 125 8.45 -2.43 5.52
N VAL A 126 9.36 -1.95 6.38
CA VAL A 126 10.64 -1.37 5.96
C VAL A 126 11.49 -2.38 5.20
N VAL A 127 11.53 -3.64 5.65
CA VAL A 127 12.24 -4.71 4.94
C VAL A 127 11.59 -5.00 3.58
N GLN A 128 10.26 -5.08 3.51
CA GLN A 128 9.54 -5.31 2.24
C GLN A 128 9.81 -4.18 1.23
N TYR A 129 9.80 -2.92 1.65
CA TYR A 129 10.05 -1.79 0.76
C TYR A 129 11.51 -1.65 0.31
N THR A 130 12.46 -2.23 1.04
CA THR A 130 13.90 -2.09 0.73
C THR A 130 14.54 -3.37 0.18
N GLN A 131 13.82 -4.50 0.14
CA GLN A 131 14.39 -5.80 -0.21
C GLN A 131 15.04 -5.84 -1.60
N LEU A 132 14.41 -5.21 -2.60
CA LEU A 132 14.91 -5.17 -3.97
C LEU A 132 16.16 -4.29 -4.08
N LEU A 133 16.18 -3.13 -3.40
CA LEU A 133 17.36 -2.27 -3.30
C LEU A 133 18.55 -3.00 -2.68
N TRP A 134 18.34 -3.74 -1.60
CA TRP A 134 19.40 -4.54 -0.97
C TRP A 134 19.89 -5.67 -1.89
N GLU A 135 18.99 -6.31 -2.64
CA GLU A 135 19.39 -7.31 -3.65
C GLU A 135 20.23 -6.68 -4.77
N MET A 136 19.80 -5.53 -5.32
CA MET A 136 20.53 -4.79 -6.35
C MET A 136 21.93 -4.38 -5.87
N MET A 137 22.03 -3.88 -4.64
CA MET A 137 23.31 -3.51 -4.02
C MET A 137 24.21 -4.73 -3.79
N ALA A 138 23.64 -5.87 -3.37
CA ALA A 138 24.38 -7.10 -3.15
C ALA A 138 24.87 -7.75 -4.45
N LYS A 139 24.07 -7.66 -5.52
CA LYS A 139 24.43 -8.18 -6.85
C LYS A 139 25.72 -7.56 -7.40
N ARG A 140 25.99 -6.29 -7.11
CA ARG A 140 27.27 -5.62 -7.46
C ARG A 140 28.50 -6.24 -6.80
N LYS A 141 28.34 -6.87 -5.63
CA LYS A 141 29.42 -7.55 -4.90
C LYS A 141 29.58 -9.02 -5.29
N GLY A 142 28.73 -9.55 -6.17
CA GLY A 142 28.78 -10.90 -6.72
C GLY A 142 27.60 -11.78 -6.33
N GLU A 143 27.39 -12.85 -7.11
CA GLU A 143 26.20 -13.70 -7.02
C GLU A 143 26.09 -14.45 -5.68
N ARG A 144 27.23 -14.85 -5.08
CA ARG A 144 27.23 -15.49 -3.74
C ARG A 144 26.72 -14.54 -2.65
N VAL A 145 27.09 -13.27 -2.73
CA VAL A 145 26.68 -12.24 -1.76
C VAL A 145 25.21 -11.91 -1.97
N ARG A 146 24.76 -11.81 -3.22
CA ARG A 146 23.35 -11.63 -3.59
C ARG A 146 22.46 -12.68 -2.92
N TRP A 147 22.73 -13.98 -3.13
CA TRP A 147 21.91 -15.04 -2.53
C TRP A 147 21.97 -15.07 -1.00
N ARG A 148 23.12 -14.73 -0.41
CA ARG A 148 23.22 -14.59 1.05
C ARG A 148 22.29 -13.49 1.58
N VAL A 149 22.24 -12.34 0.90
CA VAL A 149 21.36 -11.22 1.26
C VAL A 149 19.89 -11.58 1.05
N VAL A 150 19.55 -12.23 -0.07
CA VAL A 150 18.17 -12.70 -0.34
C VAL A 150 17.69 -13.64 0.76
N VAL A 151 18.49 -14.66 1.10
CA VAL A 151 18.15 -15.61 2.19
C VAL A 151 18.05 -14.89 3.53
N LEU A 152 18.96 -13.95 3.84
CA LEU A 152 18.93 -13.18 5.09
C LEU A 152 17.66 -12.32 5.20
N LEU A 153 17.26 -11.66 4.11
CA LEU A 153 16.04 -10.85 4.06
C LEU A 153 14.79 -11.71 4.21
N GLU A 154 14.73 -12.87 3.54
CA GLU A 154 13.61 -13.81 3.71
C GLU A 154 13.53 -14.34 5.14
N VAL A 155 14.66 -14.72 5.74
CA VAL A 155 14.71 -15.14 7.14
C VAL A 155 14.27 -14.01 8.06
N LEU A 156 14.71 -12.78 7.83
CA LEU A 156 14.31 -11.61 8.60
C LEU A 156 12.80 -11.36 8.52
N LYS A 157 12.21 -11.44 7.32
CA LYS A 157 10.76 -11.35 7.11
C LYS A 157 10.03 -12.48 7.84
N ALA A 158 10.49 -13.71 7.72
CA ALA A 158 9.91 -14.86 8.39
C ALA A 158 9.97 -14.72 9.92
N VAL A 159 11.09 -14.26 10.49
CA VAL A 159 11.22 -13.99 11.92
C VAL A 159 10.23 -12.91 12.36
N CYS A 160 10.10 -11.80 11.60
CA CYS A 160 9.10 -10.76 11.89
C CYS A 160 7.67 -11.33 11.86
N ARG A 161 7.31 -12.09 10.82
CA ARG A 161 6.00 -12.73 10.68
C ARG A 161 5.72 -13.74 11.80
N LEU A 162 6.69 -14.57 12.18
CA LEU A 162 6.56 -15.50 13.31
C LEU A 162 6.38 -14.75 14.65
N ARG A 163 7.08 -13.62 14.85
CA ARG A 163 6.88 -12.79 16.04
C ARG A 163 5.49 -12.17 16.06
N LEU A 164 4.99 -11.67 14.92
CA LEU A 164 3.61 -11.18 14.80
C LEU A 164 2.60 -12.28 15.14
N LEU A 165 2.78 -13.49 14.60
CA LEU A 165 1.92 -14.64 14.84
C LEU A 165 1.87 -15.03 16.34
N ARG A 166 3.02 -14.96 17.03
CA ARG A 166 3.06 -15.21 18.48
C ARG A 166 2.34 -14.14 19.29
N ILE A 167 2.46 -12.86 18.92
CA ILE A 167 1.79 -11.75 19.62
C ILE A 167 0.27 -11.83 19.43
N THR A 168 -0.19 -12.23 18.25
CA THR A 168 -1.63 -12.34 17.93
C THR A 168 -2.28 -13.63 18.45
N ASN A 169 -1.57 -14.44 19.24
CA ASN A 169 -2.02 -15.74 19.76
C ASN A 169 -2.43 -16.72 18.64
N SER A 170 -1.55 -16.91 17.64
CA SER A 170 -1.76 -17.84 16.52
C SER A 170 -2.98 -17.52 15.66
N ARG A 171 -3.31 -16.24 15.48
CA ARG A 171 -4.30 -15.81 14.47
C ARG A 171 -3.61 -15.62 13.13
N PRO A 172 -4.27 -15.94 12.00
CA PRO A 172 -3.69 -15.76 10.67
C PRO A 172 -3.12 -14.35 10.50
N LEU A 173 -1.96 -14.26 9.86
CA LEU A 173 -1.37 -12.96 9.58
C LEU A 173 -2.17 -12.24 8.49
N VAL A 174 -2.45 -10.97 8.76
CA VAL A 174 -3.07 -10.06 7.82
C VAL A 174 -2.00 -9.41 6.97
N THR A 175 -2.18 -9.43 5.66
CA THR A 175 -1.31 -8.78 4.68
C THR A 175 -2.05 -7.61 4.03
N PRO A 176 -1.56 -6.37 4.18
CA PRO A 176 -0.40 -5.92 4.98
C PRO A 176 -0.65 -5.89 6.51
N PRO A 177 0.41 -5.95 7.36
CA PRO A 177 0.27 -5.96 8.83
C PRO A 177 -0.03 -4.58 9.45
N LEU A 178 0.06 -3.53 8.63
CA LEU A 178 -0.20 -2.13 8.98
C LEU A 178 -1.53 -1.69 8.35
N PRO A 179 -2.24 -0.71 8.96
CA PRO A 179 -3.47 -0.17 8.42
C PRO A 179 -3.21 0.46 7.05
N GLU A 180 -4.09 0.16 6.11
CA GLU A 180 -4.06 0.75 4.78
C GLU A 180 -4.66 2.15 4.83
N ARG A 181 -4.11 3.05 4.01
CA ARG A 181 -4.63 4.41 3.86
C ARG A 181 -5.99 4.35 3.17
N GLU A 182 -7.04 4.65 3.93
CA GLU A 182 -8.39 4.79 3.36
C GLU A 182 -8.43 6.00 2.43
N VAL A 183 -8.89 5.78 1.20
CA VAL A 183 -9.29 6.86 0.30
C VAL A 183 -10.50 7.51 0.94
N ILE A 184 -10.32 8.74 1.44
CA ILE A 184 -11.44 9.55 1.92
C ILE A 184 -12.23 9.87 0.65
N PRO A 185 -13.51 9.45 0.52
CA PRO A 185 -14.36 10.00 -0.51
C PRO A 185 -14.32 11.51 -0.32
N GLU A 186 -14.00 12.26 -1.36
CA GLU A 186 -14.15 13.72 -1.35
C GLU A 186 -15.65 13.98 -1.14
N VAL A 187 -16.06 14.01 0.14
CA VAL A 187 -17.29 14.66 0.52
C VAL A 187 -16.98 16.10 0.18
N GLU A 188 -17.61 16.61 -0.88
CA GLU A 188 -17.68 18.03 -1.17
C GLU A 188 -17.91 18.70 0.18
N ALA A 189 -16.88 19.38 0.67
CA ALA A 189 -17.04 20.25 1.81
C ALA A 189 -17.94 21.36 1.27
N GLU A 190 -19.25 21.18 1.44
CA GLU A 190 -20.18 22.29 1.45
C GLU A 190 -19.69 23.20 2.58
N GLU A 191 -18.81 24.13 2.21
CA GLU A 191 -18.51 25.30 3.03
C GLU A 191 -19.86 26.01 3.16
N GLU A 192 -20.51 25.85 4.32
CA GLU A 192 -21.58 26.73 4.77
C GLU A 192 -20.97 28.13 4.95
N GLU A 193 -20.75 28.84 3.84
CA GLU A 193 -20.60 30.28 3.87
C GLU A 193 -21.96 30.87 4.24
N THR A 194 -22.08 31.24 5.51
CA THR A 194 -23.08 32.17 6.00
C THR A 194 -23.08 33.44 5.14
N GLU A 195 -24.00 33.53 4.18
CA GLU A 195 -24.30 34.78 3.47
C GLU A 195 -25.05 35.72 4.42
N ALA A 196 -24.30 36.65 5.01
CA ALA A 196 -24.84 37.91 5.49
C ALA A 196 -25.06 38.83 4.29
N GLY A 197 -26.24 39.45 4.24
CA GLY A 197 -26.86 40.01 3.03
C GLY A 197 -26.13 41.12 2.29
N GLU A 198 -26.52 41.29 1.03
CA GLU A 198 -26.70 42.60 0.41
C GLU A 198 -27.68 42.51 -0.79
N PHE A 199 -28.34 43.63 -1.03
CA PHE A 199 -29.57 43.83 -1.81
C PHE A 199 -29.29 44.00 -3.32
N GLU A 200 -30.26 43.55 -4.13
CA GLU A 200 -30.62 43.79 -5.54
C GLU A 200 -29.75 44.69 -6.47
N ASP A 201 -29.49 44.24 -7.72
CA ASP A 201 -29.99 44.89 -8.95
C ASP A 201 -29.84 43.99 -10.20
N GLU A 202 -30.78 44.10 -11.13
CA GLU A 202 -30.87 43.35 -12.39
C GLU A 202 -29.93 43.90 -13.49
N GLY A 203 -29.37 43.03 -14.34
CA GLY A 203 -28.87 43.49 -15.65
C GLY A 203 -27.77 42.67 -16.33
N PHE A 204 -28.20 41.91 -17.33
CA PHE A 204 -27.46 41.59 -18.57
C PHE A 204 -26.34 40.53 -18.57
N SER A 205 -26.42 39.72 -19.63
CA SER A 205 -25.67 38.51 -19.96
C SER A 205 -24.20 38.74 -20.33
N GLU A 206 -23.31 37.83 -19.90
CA GLU A 206 -22.15 37.48 -20.71
C GLU A 206 -21.75 36.00 -20.51
N ILE A 207 -21.80 35.27 -21.63
CA ILE A 207 -21.41 33.86 -21.76
C ILE A 207 -19.88 33.79 -21.59
N LYS A 208 -19.41 33.10 -20.55
CA LYS A 208 -18.01 32.70 -20.44
C LYS A 208 -17.94 31.19 -20.26
N GLU A 209 -17.86 30.49 -21.40
CA GLU A 209 -17.61 29.06 -21.48
C GLU A 209 -16.29 28.73 -20.76
N ARG A 210 -16.38 27.95 -19.68
CA ARG A 210 -15.23 27.23 -19.11
C ARG A 210 -15.26 25.78 -19.61
N PRO A 211 -14.10 25.18 -19.92
CA PRO A 211 -14.03 23.94 -20.68
C PRO A 211 -14.54 22.76 -19.86
N ARG A 212 -15.43 21.96 -20.47
CA ARG A 212 -15.88 20.67 -19.95
C ARG A 212 -14.73 19.68 -19.94
N VAL A 213 -14.20 19.37 -18.76
CA VAL A 213 -13.40 18.16 -18.56
C VAL A 213 -14.38 17.02 -18.28
N ILE A 214 -14.24 15.97 -19.08
CA ILE A 214 -15.11 14.80 -19.16
C ILE A 214 -15.07 14.04 -17.82
N SER A 215 -16.13 14.17 -17.03
CA SER A 215 -16.41 13.23 -15.94
C SER A 215 -17.04 11.98 -16.54
N HIS A 216 -16.37 10.83 -16.39
CA HIS A 216 -17.02 9.53 -16.57
C HIS A 216 -17.92 9.27 -15.37
N GLY A 217 -19.10 9.90 -15.40
CA GLY A 217 -20.14 9.82 -14.39
C GLY A 217 -21.27 10.76 -14.81
N ARG A 218 -22.16 10.27 -15.67
CA ARG A 218 -23.36 11.00 -16.09
C ARG A 218 -24.13 11.43 -14.83
N GLY A 219 -24.12 12.73 -14.53
CA GLY A 219 -24.72 13.31 -13.33
C GLY A 219 -26.14 12.78 -13.09
N GLU A 220 -26.31 12.08 -11.98
CA GLU A 220 -27.62 11.65 -11.52
C GLU A 220 -28.35 12.89 -10.99
N LYS A 221 -29.55 13.14 -11.51
CA LYS A 221 -30.33 14.34 -11.16
C LYS A 221 -30.81 14.23 -9.72
N GLU A 222 -30.14 14.94 -8.83
CA GLU A 222 -30.55 15.10 -7.44
C GLU A 222 -31.85 15.90 -7.39
N TYR A 223 -32.94 15.28 -6.93
CA TYR A 223 -34.25 15.93 -6.89
C TYR A 223 -34.41 16.70 -5.58
N LYS A 224 -34.42 18.04 -5.66
CA LYS A 224 -34.66 18.91 -4.50
C LYS A 224 -36.16 19.06 -4.23
N MET A 225 -36.59 18.70 -3.03
CA MET A 225 -37.97 18.82 -2.60
C MET A 225 -38.38 20.30 -2.46
N LYS A 226 -39.44 20.71 -3.16
CA LYS A 226 -39.87 22.12 -3.25
C LYS A 226 -40.29 22.76 -1.92
N ARG A 227 -40.76 21.97 -0.95
CA ARG A 227 -41.30 22.46 0.35
C ARG A 227 -40.29 22.44 1.49
N THR A 228 -39.38 21.48 1.49
CA THR A 228 -38.41 21.26 2.57
C THR A 228 -37.01 21.70 2.18
N GLY A 229 -36.76 21.95 0.89
CA GLY A 229 -35.42 22.27 0.38
C GLY A 229 -34.43 21.10 0.42
N LEU A 230 -34.83 19.92 0.93
CA LEU A 230 -33.98 18.75 1.04
C LEU A 230 -33.83 18.05 -0.32
N SER A 231 -32.62 17.63 -0.66
CA SER A 231 -32.38 16.76 -1.81
C SER A 231 -32.67 15.30 -1.48
N LEU A 232 -33.31 14.59 -2.43
CA LEU A 232 -33.45 13.14 -2.36
C LEU A 232 -32.18 12.49 -2.90
N PRO A 233 -31.54 11.58 -2.14
CA PRO A 233 -30.41 10.81 -2.65
C PRO A 233 -30.87 9.94 -3.83
N SER A 234 -30.00 9.81 -4.84
CA SER A 234 -30.30 9.00 -6.02
C SER A 234 -30.45 7.52 -5.63
N LEU A 235 -31.50 6.90 -6.17
CA LEU A 235 -31.75 5.47 -5.96
C LEU A 235 -30.76 4.65 -6.81
N PRO A 236 -30.14 3.61 -6.24
CA PRO A 236 -29.27 2.72 -7.01
C PRO A 236 -30.05 2.01 -8.12
N LYS A 237 -29.34 1.67 -9.20
CA LYS A 237 -29.92 0.88 -10.30
C LYS A 237 -30.45 -0.45 -9.78
N PRO A 238 -31.50 -1.02 -10.40
CA PRO A 238 -32.17 -2.22 -9.89
C PRO A 238 -31.25 -3.46 -9.76
N GLY A 239 -30.16 -3.54 -10.54
CA GLY A 239 -29.15 -4.60 -10.42
C GLY A 239 -28.18 -4.44 -9.24
N ASP A 240 -28.05 -3.24 -8.68
CA ASP A 240 -27.09 -2.88 -7.63
C ASP A 240 -27.75 -2.64 -6.26
N ILE A 241 -29.04 -2.94 -6.12
CA ILE A 241 -29.77 -2.72 -4.86
C ILE A 241 -29.14 -3.55 -3.73
N SER A 242 -28.78 -4.80 -4.00
CA SER A 242 -28.20 -5.70 -3.00
C SER A 242 -26.84 -5.21 -2.51
N SER A 243 -25.96 -4.77 -3.41
CA SER A 243 -24.65 -4.21 -3.05
C SER A 243 -24.79 -2.89 -2.31
N TYR A 244 -25.72 -2.02 -2.72
CA TYR A 244 -26.04 -0.79 -2.01
C TYR A 244 -26.56 -1.06 -0.59
N LEU A 245 -27.51 -1.98 -0.42
CA LEU A 245 -28.04 -2.35 0.90
C LEU A 245 -26.95 -2.98 1.77
N LEU A 246 -26.12 -3.88 1.23
CA LEU A 246 -24.98 -4.45 1.97
C LEU A 246 -23.93 -3.40 2.36
N SER A 247 -23.76 -2.34 1.56
CA SER A 247 -22.85 -1.23 1.91
C SER A 247 -23.39 -0.33 3.03
N LYS A 248 -24.72 -0.28 3.22
CA LYS A 248 -25.38 0.58 4.21
C LYS A 248 -25.82 -0.16 5.47
N VAL A 249 -25.91 -1.49 5.42
CA VAL A 249 -26.31 -2.33 6.54
C VAL A 249 -25.09 -2.71 7.38
N LEU A 250 -25.19 -2.51 8.69
CA LEU A 250 -24.23 -3.02 9.67
C LEU A 250 -24.25 -4.54 9.61
N THR A 251 -23.17 -5.14 9.11
CA THR A 251 -23.04 -6.60 9.11
C THR A 251 -22.70 -7.09 10.51
N ALA A 252 -23.01 -8.35 10.82
CA ALA A 252 -22.67 -8.95 12.11
C ALA A 252 -21.17 -8.87 12.43
N ASP A 253 -20.33 -8.84 11.39
CA ASP A 253 -18.88 -8.65 11.54
C ASP A 253 -18.49 -7.21 11.90
N ASP A 254 -19.32 -6.20 11.62
CA ASP A 254 -19.05 -4.81 11.99
C ASP A 254 -19.20 -4.54 13.48
N ILE A 255 -20.05 -5.34 14.13
CA ILE A 255 -20.33 -5.25 15.57
C ILE A 255 -19.34 -6.10 16.37
N LYS A 256 -18.70 -7.10 15.75
CA LYS A 256 -17.71 -7.95 16.43
C LYS A 256 -16.51 -7.16 16.90
N GLU A 257 -16.02 -7.52 18.09
CA GLU A 257 -14.77 -6.99 18.60
C GLU A 257 -13.62 -7.20 17.59
N PRO A 258 -12.68 -6.24 17.47
CA PRO A 258 -11.59 -6.34 16.50
C PRO A 258 -10.75 -7.60 16.66
N ASN A 259 -10.56 -8.07 17.90
CA ASN A 259 -9.83 -9.30 18.19
C ASN A 259 -10.53 -10.56 17.63
N ALA A 260 -11.85 -10.54 17.42
CA ALA A 260 -12.68 -11.69 17.02
C ALA A 260 -12.88 -11.75 15.50
N LEU A 261 -12.36 -10.77 14.75
CA LEU A 261 -12.45 -10.73 13.28
C LEU A 261 -11.63 -11.83 12.60
N LEU A 262 -10.63 -12.38 13.28
CA LEU A 262 -9.90 -13.56 12.84
C LEU A 262 -10.01 -14.62 13.91
N ASN A 263 -10.30 -15.85 13.55
CA ASN A 263 -10.31 -16.96 14.47
C ASN A 263 -8.88 -17.34 14.88
N LYS A 264 -8.74 -17.90 16.08
CA LYS A 264 -7.47 -18.50 16.50
C LYS A 264 -7.29 -19.81 15.73
N THR A 265 -6.15 -19.96 15.06
CA THR A 265 -5.81 -21.25 14.45
C THR A 265 -5.34 -22.21 15.54
N VAL A 266 -5.76 -23.47 15.47
CA VAL A 266 -5.33 -24.56 16.38
C VAL A 266 -5.03 -25.79 15.54
N GLY A 267 -4.01 -26.58 15.93
CA GLY A 267 -3.68 -27.84 15.27
C GLY A 267 -3.17 -27.67 13.84
N SER A 268 -3.82 -28.34 12.87
CA SER A 268 -3.39 -28.32 11.46
C SER A 268 -3.39 -26.92 10.85
N ALA A 269 -4.30 -26.04 11.28
CA ALA A 269 -4.35 -24.67 10.80
C ALA A 269 -3.15 -23.83 11.29
N GLN A 270 -2.60 -24.12 12.48
CA GLN A 270 -1.35 -23.46 12.92
C GLN A 270 -0.17 -23.89 12.08
N LEU A 271 -0.07 -25.18 11.75
CA LEU A 271 0.95 -25.70 10.86
C LEU A 271 0.85 -25.07 9.47
N ALA A 272 -0.38 -24.87 8.96
CA ALA A 272 -0.59 -24.17 7.70
C ALA A 272 -0.04 -22.72 7.71
N GLU A 273 -0.25 -21.97 8.79
CA GLU A 273 0.31 -20.62 8.93
C GLU A 273 1.85 -20.66 9.03
N LEU A 274 2.41 -21.63 9.77
CA LEU A 274 3.87 -21.81 9.87
C LEU A 274 4.49 -22.15 8.52
N LEU A 275 3.90 -23.08 7.77
CA LEU A 275 4.36 -23.46 6.43
C LEU A 275 4.30 -22.27 5.47
N HIS A 276 3.24 -21.48 5.52
CA HIS A 276 3.12 -20.28 4.69
C HIS A 276 4.19 -19.23 5.02
N ILE A 277 4.52 -19.03 6.30
CA ILE A 277 5.58 -18.09 6.71
C ILE A 277 6.97 -18.61 6.33
N LEU A 278 7.20 -19.92 6.41
CA LEU A 278 8.50 -20.54 6.12
C LEU A 278 8.74 -20.78 4.63
N GLN A 279 7.68 -20.92 3.83
CA GLN A 279 7.74 -21.21 2.40
C GLN A 279 8.74 -20.31 1.63
N PRO A 280 8.68 -18.96 1.74
CA PRO A 280 9.63 -18.08 1.04
C PRO A 280 11.10 -18.35 1.41
N VAL A 281 11.36 -18.67 2.68
CA VAL A 281 12.71 -18.99 3.18
C VAL A 281 13.20 -20.32 2.60
N VAL A 282 12.36 -21.36 2.64
CA VAL A 282 12.75 -22.67 2.12
C VAL A 282 12.99 -22.59 0.62
N TYR A 283 12.15 -21.84 -0.12
CA TYR A 283 12.33 -21.60 -1.55
C TYR A 283 13.63 -20.82 -1.84
N ALA A 284 13.91 -19.73 -1.12
CA ALA A 284 15.15 -18.98 -1.29
C ALA A 284 16.41 -19.81 -0.97
N VAL A 285 16.36 -20.65 0.08
CA VAL A 285 17.45 -21.57 0.42
C VAL A 285 17.63 -22.62 -0.67
N ALA A 286 16.55 -23.21 -1.19
CA ALA A 286 16.60 -24.18 -2.27
C ALA A 286 17.21 -23.55 -3.54
N MET A 287 16.78 -22.35 -3.91
CA MET A 287 17.34 -21.60 -5.04
C MET A 287 18.82 -21.24 -4.82
N SER A 288 19.23 -20.86 -3.60
CA SER A 288 20.64 -20.53 -3.32
C SER A 288 21.59 -21.72 -3.48
N ARG A 289 21.08 -22.96 -3.31
CA ARG A 289 21.86 -24.20 -3.48
C ARG A 289 21.91 -24.64 -4.94
N THR A 290 20.91 -24.27 -5.73
CA THR A 290 20.76 -24.73 -7.10
C THR A 290 21.36 -23.70 -8.03
N LYS A 291 22.41 -24.07 -8.80
CA LYS A 291 23.04 -23.13 -9.74
C LYS A 291 22.21 -22.93 -11.02
N ASP A 292 21.42 -23.94 -11.40
CA ASP A 292 20.66 -23.93 -12.64
C ASP A 292 19.24 -23.41 -12.42
N LYS A 293 18.93 -22.25 -13.03
CA LYS A 293 17.60 -21.63 -12.93
C LYS A 293 16.47 -22.46 -13.55
N LYS A 294 16.80 -23.36 -14.49
CA LYS A 294 15.83 -24.21 -15.20
C LYS A 294 15.39 -25.44 -14.39
N ASN A 295 16.05 -25.73 -13.27
CA ASN A 295 15.76 -26.92 -12.47
C ASN A 295 14.40 -26.79 -11.76
N TRP A 296 13.52 -27.77 -11.94
CA TRP A 296 12.16 -27.77 -11.39
C TRP A 296 12.11 -28.05 -9.89
N GLN A 297 13.17 -28.60 -9.27
CA GLN A 297 13.16 -29.02 -7.87
C GLN A 297 12.79 -27.88 -6.88
N PRO A 298 13.43 -26.69 -6.91
CA PRO A 298 13.07 -25.61 -5.97
C PRO A 298 11.64 -25.10 -6.20
N TRP A 299 11.22 -25.04 -7.46
CA TRP A 299 9.88 -24.57 -7.83
C TRP A 299 8.78 -25.53 -7.32
N LEU A 300 8.94 -26.84 -7.57
CA LEU A 300 8.02 -27.87 -7.06
C LEU A 300 8.00 -27.92 -5.53
N LEU A 301 9.15 -27.76 -4.90
CA LEU A 301 9.24 -27.71 -3.43
C LEU A 301 8.45 -26.53 -2.86
N GLY A 302 8.58 -25.34 -3.45
CA GLY A 302 7.85 -24.18 -2.98
C GLY A 302 6.35 -24.25 -3.24
N LEU A 303 5.94 -24.75 -4.41
CA LEU A 303 4.53 -24.93 -4.78
C LEU A 303 3.87 -26.03 -3.94
N SER A 304 4.57 -27.13 -3.68
CA SER A 304 4.07 -28.22 -2.82
C SER A 304 3.90 -27.78 -1.37
N LEU A 305 4.79 -26.93 -0.83
CA LEU A 305 4.62 -26.33 0.49
C LEU A 305 3.36 -25.43 0.55
N GLU A 306 3.10 -24.64 -0.50
CA GLU A 306 1.91 -23.80 -0.55
C GLU A 306 0.62 -24.63 -0.68
N TYR A 307 0.65 -25.67 -1.51
CA TYR A 307 -0.44 -26.62 -1.64
C TYR A 307 -0.70 -27.38 -0.33
N ALA A 308 0.35 -27.85 0.35
CA ALA A 308 0.25 -28.48 1.66
C ALA A 308 -0.32 -27.52 2.71
N ALA A 309 0.13 -26.26 2.72
CA ALA A 309 -0.42 -25.23 3.59
C ALA A 309 -1.90 -24.96 3.31
N ARG A 310 -2.37 -25.08 2.06
CA ARG A 310 -3.80 -24.98 1.71
C ARG A 310 -4.57 -26.22 2.17
N GLN A 311 -4.05 -27.42 1.95
CA GLN A 311 -4.72 -28.67 2.33
C GLN A 311 -4.90 -28.80 3.86
N LEU A 312 -3.94 -28.28 4.64
CA LEU A 312 -4.00 -28.28 6.10
C LEU A 312 -5.00 -27.27 6.68
N ARG A 313 -5.45 -26.29 5.88
CA ARG A 313 -6.53 -25.36 6.23
C ARG A 313 -7.85 -26.07 5.98
N LYS A 314 -8.63 -26.27 7.04
CA LYS A 314 -10.00 -26.77 6.94
C LYS A 314 -10.94 -25.58 6.81
N ASP A 315 -11.60 -25.45 5.65
CA ASP A 315 -12.68 -24.49 5.48
C ASP A 315 -13.88 -24.96 6.32
N GLY A 316 -14.17 -24.23 7.39
CA GLY A 316 -15.31 -24.51 8.26
C GLY A 316 -16.41 -23.46 8.11
N LEU A 317 -17.63 -23.75 8.58
CA LEU A 317 -18.72 -22.76 8.64
C LEU A 317 -18.39 -21.49 9.44
N ARG A 318 -17.30 -21.48 10.20
CA ARG A 318 -16.89 -20.39 11.10
C ARG A 318 -15.89 -19.40 10.48
N THR A 319 -15.55 -19.55 9.20
CA THR A 319 -14.58 -18.66 8.53
C THR A 319 -15.11 -17.24 8.46
N THR A 320 -14.36 -16.28 8.98
CA THR A 320 -14.75 -14.86 8.91
C THR A 320 -14.50 -14.31 7.50
N PRO A 321 -15.18 -13.22 7.08
CA PRO A 321 -14.93 -12.62 5.76
C PRO A 321 -13.50 -12.12 5.63
N LEU A 322 -12.91 -11.59 6.70
CA LEU A 322 -11.52 -11.14 6.71
C LEU A 322 -10.55 -12.32 6.49
N GLU A 323 -10.80 -13.48 7.10
CA GLU A 323 -10.01 -14.70 6.82
C GLU A 323 -10.11 -15.12 5.36
N ARG A 324 -11.32 -15.12 4.81
CA ARG A 324 -11.57 -15.48 3.42
C ARG A 324 -10.86 -14.53 2.44
N GLU A 325 -10.83 -13.24 2.75
CA GLU A 325 -10.07 -12.25 1.98
C GLU A 325 -8.58 -12.57 2.00
N GLN A 326 -8.00 -12.89 3.16
CA GLN A 326 -6.58 -13.26 3.25
C GLN A 326 -6.28 -14.54 2.47
N TRP A 327 -7.17 -15.53 2.51
CA TRP A 327 -7.01 -16.75 1.73
C TRP A 327 -7.14 -16.51 0.23
N GLY A 328 -8.03 -15.59 -0.17
CA GLY A 328 -8.12 -15.11 -1.54
C GLY A 328 -6.82 -14.47 -2.00
N LYS A 329 -6.25 -13.54 -1.22
CA LYS A 329 -4.94 -12.91 -1.49
C LYS A 329 -3.84 -13.96 -1.66
N ARG A 330 -3.78 -14.95 -0.77
CA ARG A 330 -2.83 -16.08 -0.87
C ARG A 330 -3.08 -16.94 -2.11
N GLY A 331 -4.34 -17.12 -2.51
CA GLY A 331 -4.67 -17.87 -3.72
C GLY A 331 -4.26 -17.17 -5.01
N TRP A 332 -4.42 -15.84 -5.07
CA TRP A 332 -3.88 -15.03 -6.16
C TRP A 332 -2.34 -15.06 -6.17
N ALA A 333 -1.70 -15.03 -5.00
CA ALA A 333 -0.25 -15.16 -4.89
C ALA A 333 0.28 -16.49 -5.44
N MET A 334 -0.48 -17.59 -5.31
CA MET A 334 -0.15 -18.88 -5.95
C MET A 334 -0.05 -18.76 -7.47
N GLY A 335 -0.95 -18.00 -8.11
CA GLY A 335 -0.89 -17.75 -9.56
C GLY A 335 0.40 -17.05 -9.97
N TRP A 336 0.94 -16.19 -9.11
CA TRP A 336 2.21 -15.49 -9.33
C TRP A 336 3.44 -16.41 -9.32
N TRP A 337 3.30 -17.69 -8.92
CA TRP A 337 4.38 -18.68 -9.06
C TRP A 337 4.72 -19.02 -10.51
N ALA A 338 3.83 -18.73 -11.44
CA ALA A 338 4.13 -18.82 -12.87
C ALA A 338 5.21 -17.80 -13.31
N MET A 339 5.41 -16.72 -12.56
CA MET A 339 6.45 -15.72 -12.83
C MET A 339 7.77 -16.05 -12.13
N ARG A 340 7.90 -17.20 -11.46
CA ARG A 340 9.08 -17.54 -10.63
C ARG A 340 9.82 -18.79 -11.13
N GLY A 341 11.14 -18.76 -10.97
CA GLY A 341 12.02 -19.93 -11.06
C GLY A 341 11.91 -20.68 -12.39
N ALA A 342 11.89 -22.00 -12.31
CA ALA A 342 11.90 -22.88 -13.48
C ALA A 342 10.68 -22.72 -14.40
N PHE A 343 9.49 -22.44 -13.86
CA PHE A 343 8.31 -22.23 -14.69
C PHE A 343 8.45 -20.96 -15.53
N TYR A 344 8.98 -19.89 -14.93
CA TYR A 344 9.27 -18.66 -15.67
C TYR A 344 10.29 -18.92 -16.79
N GLU A 345 11.43 -19.51 -16.48
CA GLU A 345 12.50 -19.72 -17.48
C GLU A 345 12.11 -20.67 -18.62
N ASN A 346 11.31 -21.71 -18.34
CA ASN A 346 10.98 -22.74 -19.31
C ASN A 346 9.68 -22.46 -20.09
N VAL A 347 8.71 -21.78 -19.48
CA VAL A 347 7.36 -21.59 -20.07
C VAL A 347 7.07 -20.11 -20.28
N THR A 348 7.03 -19.34 -19.20
CA THR A 348 6.51 -17.97 -19.23
C THR A 348 7.40 -17.04 -20.04
N LYS A 349 8.73 -17.17 -19.94
CA LYS A 349 9.70 -16.33 -20.65
C LYS A 349 9.55 -16.42 -22.17
N GLY A 350 9.39 -17.63 -22.70
CA GLY A 350 9.16 -17.84 -24.14
C GLY A 350 7.83 -17.24 -24.61
N PHE A 351 6.78 -17.40 -23.80
CA PHE A 351 5.48 -16.79 -24.07
C PHE A 351 5.53 -15.25 -24.05
N LEU A 352 6.20 -14.66 -23.06
CA LEU A 352 6.36 -13.20 -22.94
C LEU A 352 7.19 -12.61 -24.07
N HIS A 353 8.28 -13.27 -24.49
CA HIS A 353 9.05 -12.83 -25.67
C HIS A 353 8.21 -12.89 -26.95
N GLY A 354 7.44 -13.96 -27.14
CA GLY A 354 6.52 -14.08 -28.27
C GLY A 354 5.40 -13.03 -28.25
N ALA A 355 4.95 -12.61 -27.07
CA ALA A 355 4.00 -11.52 -26.90
C ALA A 355 4.64 -10.14 -27.15
N SER A 356 5.87 -9.90 -26.65
CA SER A 356 6.63 -8.65 -26.87
C SER A 356 6.81 -8.37 -28.35
N ALA A 357 7.13 -9.40 -29.14
CA ALA A 357 7.28 -9.28 -30.60
C ALA A 357 6.01 -8.86 -31.36
N LYS A 358 4.82 -9.03 -30.76
CA LYS A 358 3.52 -8.66 -31.36
C LYS A 358 3.03 -7.29 -30.91
N LEU A 359 3.69 -6.67 -29.92
CA LEU A 359 3.26 -5.41 -29.33
C LEU A 359 3.92 -4.20 -30.02
N PRO A 360 3.28 -3.02 -29.98
CA PRO A 360 3.90 -1.78 -30.45
C PRO A 360 5.22 -1.51 -29.75
N SER A 361 6.17 -0.85 -30.45
CA SER A 361 7.55 -0.59 -29.99
C SER A 361 7.67 0.06 -28.60
N LEU A 362 6.71 0.91 -28.23
CA LEU A 362 6.67 1.52 -26.91
C LEU A 362 6.37 0.50 -25.80
N VAL A 363 5.43 -0.42 -26.05
CA VAL A 363 5.01 -1.41 -25.06
C VAL A 363 6.01 -2.56 -24.99
N SER A 364 6.56 -2.98 -26.14
CA SER A 364 7.60 -4.01 -26.17
C SER A 364 8.89 -3.54 -25.51
N GLY A 365 9.30 -2.28 -25.71
CA GLY A 365 10.44 -1.70 -24.99
C GLY A 365 10.28 -1.76 -23.47
N VAL A 366 9.13 -1.31 -22.96
CA VAL A 366 8.82 -1.41 -21.52
C VAL A 366 8.81 -2.87 -21.05
N LEU A 367 8.18 -3.76 -21.81
CA LEU A 367 8.11 -5.18 -21.45
C LEU A 367 9.50 -5.84 -21.40
N ASP A 368 10.39 -5.51 -22.34
CA ASP A 368 11.75 -6.01 -22.39
C ASP A 368 12.58 -5.50 -21.19
N ASP A 369 12.35 -4.27 -20.76
CA ASP A 369 12.96 -3.70 -19.55
C ASP A 369 12.51 -4.45 -18.28
N TYR A 370 11.21 -4.76 -18.17
CA TYR A 370 10.68 -5.56 -17.06
C TYR A 370 11.14 -7.03 -17.12
N LEU A 371 11.29 -7.61 -18.31
CA LEU A 371 11.85 -8.94 -18.51
C LEU A 371 13.28 -9.02 -17.96
N TYR A 372 14.10 -7.99 -18.21
CA TYR A 372 15.44 -7.91 -17.64
C TYR A 372 15.41 -7.85 -16.10
N LEU A 373 14.48 -7.09 -15.52
CA LEU A 373 14.30 -7.01 -14.07
C LEU A 373 13.85 -8.35 -13.46
N TRP A 374 12.94 -9.07 -14.13
CA TRP A 374 12.42 -10.37 -13.67
C TRP A 374 13.45 -11.50 -13.79
N ASP A 375 14.28 -11.51 -14.83
CA ASP A 375 15.39 -12.48 -14.95
C ASP A 375 16.53 -12.14 -13.96
N GLY A 376 16.74 -10.83 -13.76
CA GLY A 376 17.86 -10.29 -13.02
C GLY A 376 17.74 -10.34 -11.50
N TYR A 377 16.53 -10.32 -10.94
CA TYR A 377 16.29 -10.14 -9.51
C TYR A 377 15.25 -11.14 -8.97
N TYR A 378 15.47 -11.63 -7.74
CA TYR A 378 14.57 -12.55 -7.06
C TYR A 378 13.33 -11.82 -6.55
N PHE A 379 13.52 -10.63 -5.95
CA PHE A 379 12.41 -9.90 -5.34
C PHE A 379 11.45 -9.27 -6.35
N SER A 380 11.88 -9.05 -7.60
CA SER A 380 11.01 -8.50 -8.66
C SER A 380 9.91 -9.48 -9.07
N THR A 381 10.14 -10.79 -8.91
CA THR A 381 9.16 -11.84 -9.16
C THR A 381 8.51 -12.35 -7.86
N SER A 382 8.99 -11.91 -6.70
CA SER A 382 8.36 -12.25 -5.42
C SER A 382 7.22 -11.28 -5.06
N ALA A 383 6.01 -11.48 -5.57
CA ALA A 383 4.81 -10.92 -4.94
C ALA A 383 4.68 -11.40 -3.47
N GLU A 384 4.86 -10.48 -2.52
CA GLU A 384 4.62 -10.66 -1.08
C GLU A 384 4.01 -9.40 -0.44
#